data_AF-A0A6L4ATI5-F1
#
_entry.id   AF-A0A6L4ATI5-F1
#
_cell.length_a   1.000
_cell.length_b   1.000
_cell.length_c   1.000
_cell.angle_alpha   90.00
_cell.angle_beta   90.00
_cell.angle_gamma   90.00
#
_symmetry.space_group_name_H-M   'P 1'
#
loop_
_entity.id
_entity.type
_entity.pdbx_description
1 polymer ?
#
loop_
_entity_poly.entity_id
_entity_poly.type
_entity_poly.pdbx_seq_one_letter_code
_entity_poly.pdbx_strand_id
1 'polypeptide(L)'
;MTMSGHHVVPVRIYLAVFVALMVFTAITVAAAFVDLGALNNVVMLGIAVAKATLVVMFFMHVRYSTRLIPVVVFGGVFFLLVMFGITMSDYVSRGFLGAGSPWPRPWAP
;
A
#
# COMPACT_ATOMS: atom_id res chain seq x y z
N MET A 1 -13.60 -34.51 -29.93
CA MET A 1 -13.12 -33.12 -29.81
C MET A 1 -14.26 -32.26 -29.28
N THR A 2 -14.46 -32.25 -27.97
CA THR A 2 -15.46 -31.40 -27.32
C THR A 2 -14.77 -30.14 -26.82
N MET A 3 -15.19 -29.00 -27.32
CA MET A 3 -14.71 -27.66 -26.95
C MET A 3 -15.00 -27.41 -25.47
N SER A 4 -14.00 -27.61 -24.60
CA SER A 4 -14.05 -27.23 -23.19
C SER A 4 -14.23 -25.72 -23.09
N GLY A 5 -15.43 -25.27 -22.73
CA GLY A 5 -15.73 -23.87 -22.47
C GLY A 5 -14.75 -23.30 -21.46
N HIS A 6 -13.84 -22.45 -21.93
CA HIS A 6 -12.84 -21.77 -21.14
C HIS A 6 -13.56 -20.90 -20.10
N HIS A 7 -13.51 -21.30 -18.82
CA HIS A 7 -14.16 -20.60 -17.70
C HIS A 7 -13.37 -19.30 -17.40
N VAL A 8 -13.39 -18.34 -18.33
CA VAL A 8 -12.86 -16.99 -18.12
C VAL A 8 -13.85 -16.28 -17.20
N VAL A 9 -13.36 -15.74 -16.09
CA VAL A 9 -14.17 -14.89 -15.20
C VAL A 9 -14.84 -13.80 -16.07
N PRO A 10 -16.16 -13.59 -15.96
CA PRO A 10 -16.87 -12.72 -16.89
C PRO A 10 -16.29 -11.30 -16.84
N VAL A 11 -16.04 -10.72 -18.02
CA VAL A 11 -15.47 -9.36 -18.20
C VAL A 11 -16.21 -8.30 -17.36
N ARG A 12 -17.49 -8.53 -17.13
CA ARG A 12 -18.39 -7.72 -16.29
C ARG A 12 -17.89 -7.54 -14.85
N ILE A 13 -17.21 -8.53 -14.27
CA ILE A 13 -16.63 -8.44 -12.91
C ILE A 13 -15.48 -7.42 -12.91
N TYR A 14 -14.56 -7.49 -13.87
CA TYR A 14 -13.45 -6.53 -13.94
C TYR A 14 -13.94 -5.12 -14.22
N LEU A 15 -14.96 -4.95 -15.07
CA LEU A 15 -15.56 -3.65 -15.33
C LEU A 15 -16.24 -3.07 -14.08
N ALA A 16 -16.95 -3.89 -13.31
CA ALA A 16 -17.56 -3.45 -12.05
C ALA A 16 -16.49 -3.00 -11.03
N VAL A 17 -15.41 -3.77 -10.91
CA VAL A 17 -14.27 -3.44 -10.03
C VAL A 17 -13.56 -2.17 -10.52
N PHE A 18 -13.40 -2.01 -11.83
CA PHE A 18 -12.81 -0.80 -12.42
C PHE A 18 -13.60 0.45 -12.05
N VAL A 19 -14.94 0.40 -12.16
CA VAL A 19 -15.80 1.51 -11.74
C VAL A 19 -15.66 1.78 -10.23
N ALA A 20 -15.60 0.73 -9.40
CA ALA A 20 -15.35 0.89 -7.96
C ALA A 20 -14.01 1.59 -7.68
N LEU A 21 -12.95 1.25 -8.42
CA LEU A 21 -11.64 1.92 -8.30
C LEU A 21 -11.67 3.38 -8.78
N MET A 22 -12.45 3.69 -9.82
CA MET A 22 -12.65 5.06 -10.28
C MET A 22 -13.35 5.90 -9.20
N VAL A 23 -14.37 5.35 -8.55
CA VAL A 23 -15.05 5.99 -7.40
C VAL A 23 -14.07 6.22 -6.25
N PHE A 24 -13.28 5.21 -5.86
CA PHE A 24 -12.25 5.37 -4.84
C PHE A 24 -11.23 6.46 -5.19
N THR A 25 -10.87 6.59 -6.47
CA THR A 25 -9.94 7.61 -6.94
C THR A 25 -10.56 9.01 -6.87
N ALA A 26 -11.82 9.16 -7.28
CA ALA A 26 -12.54 10.41 -7.10
C ALA A 26 -12.66 10.81 -5.63
N ILE A 27 -12.90 9.84 -4.73
CA ILE A 27 -12.92 10.06 -3.29
C ILE A 27 -11.55 10.53 -2.79
N THR A 28 -10.43 9.92 -3.23
CA THR A 28 -9.09 10.40 -2.82
C THR A 28 -8.79 11.82 -3.30
N VAL A 29 -9.26 12.18 -4.50
CA VAL A 29 -9.09 13.53 -5.03
C VAL A 29 -9.95 14.52 -4.24
N ALA A 30 -11.20 14.18 -3.95
CA ALA A 30 -12.07 15.00 -3.11
C ALA A 30 -11.50 15.18 -1.69
N ALA A 31 -11.00 14.09 -1.09
CA ALA A 31 -10.37 14.13 0.22
C ALA A 31 -9.11 15.02 0.25
N ALA A 32 -8.37 15.13 -0.86
CA ALA A 32 -7.21 16.02 -0.96
C ALA A 32 -7.58 17.51 -0.93
N PHE A 33 -8.83 17.87 -1.24
CA PHE A 33 -9.32 19.26 -1.16
C PHE A 33 -9.94 19.61 0.20
N VAL A 34 -10.14 18.63 1.08
CA VAL A 34 -10.67 18.87 2.42
C VAL A 34 -9.51 18.84 3.39
N ASP A 35 -9.33 19.92 4.14
CA ASP A 35 -8.27 19.99 5.16
C ASP A 35 -8.78 19.41 6.48
N LEU A 36 -8.51 18.13 6.72
CA LEU A 36 -8.86 17.43 7.97
C LEU A 36 -7.80 17.64 9.08
N GLY A 37 -6.80 18.50 8.85
CA GLY A 37 -5.71 18.73 9.80
C GLY A 37 -4.94 17.43 10.10
N ALA A 38 -4.75 17.11 11.39
CA ALA A 38 -3.98 15.95 11.83
C ALA A 38 -4.53 14.59 11.35
N LEU A 39 -5.82 14.50 11.04
CA LEU A 39 -6.45 13.26 10.58
C LEU A 39 -6.30 13.03 9.07
N ASN A 40 -5.80 14.01 8.32
CA ASN A 40 -5.70 13.90 6.86
C ASN A 40 -4.86 12.68 6.43
N ASN A 41 -3.68 12.50 7.01
CA ASN A 41 -2.81 11.37 6.70
C ASN A 41 -3.46 10.01 7.00
N VAL A 42 -4.18 9.89 8.12
CA VAL A 42 -4.84 8.64 8.52
C VAL A 42 -5.97 8.30 7.55
N VAL A 43 -6.78 9.30 7.18
CA VAL A 43 -7.90 9.12 6.24
C VAL A 43 -7.38 8.80 4.84
N MET A 44 -6.41 9.56 4.33
CA MET A 44 -5.81 9.33 3.01
C MET A 44 -5.16 7.94 2.92
N LEU A 45 -4.41 7.54 3.96
CA LEU A 45 -3.80 6.22 4.02
C LEU A 45 -4.86 5.10 4.12
N GLY A 46 -5.91 5.31 4.91
CA GLY A 46 -7.03 4.36 5.01
C GLY A 46 -7.72 4.13 3.66
N ILE A 47 -7.98 5.19 2.90
CA ILE A 47 -8.55 5.11 1.56
C ILE A 47 -7.57 4.40 0.60
N ALA A 48 -6.27 4.70 0.69
CA ALA A 48 -5.24 4.05 -0.12
C ALA A 48 -5.17 2.53 0.14
N VAL A 49 -5.22 2.09 1.41
CA VAL A 49 -5.23 0.66 1.78
C VAL A 49 -6.51 -0.04 1.31
N ALA A 50 -7.67 0.62 1.42
CA ALA A 50 -8.94 0.08 0.91
C ALA A 50 -8.86 -0.15 -0.61
N LYS A 51 -8.35 0.83 -1.36
CA LYS A 51 -8.12 0.72 -2.81
C LYS A 51 -7.16 -0.42 -3.14
N ALA A 52 -6.04 -0.53 -2.44
CA ALA A 52 -5.05 -1.59 -2.64
C ALA A 52 -5.64 -2.99 -2.39
N THR A 53 -6.43 -3.16 -1.34
CA THR A 53 -7.12 -4.44 -1.03
C THR A 53 -8.04 -4.87 -2.18
N LEU A 54 -8.77 -3.93 -2.76
CA LEU A 54 -9.67 -4.17 -3.90
C LEU A 54 -8.88 -4.61 -5.14
N VAL A 55 -7.74 -3.96 -5.43
CA VAL A 55 -6.85 -4.36 -6.53
C VAL A 55 -6.30 -5.77 -6.32
N VAL A 56 -5.79 -6.08 -5.13
CA VAL A 56 -5.20 -7.39 -4.81
C VAL A 56 -6.24 -8.50 -4.89
N MET A 57 -7.46 -8.29 -4.38
CA MET A 57 -8.47 -9.35 -4.36
C MET A 57 -9.00 -9.67 -5.77
N PHE A 58 -9.16 -8.68 -6.65
CA PHE A 58 -9.82 -8.84 -7.95
C PHE A 58 -8.88 -8.82 -9.15
N PHE A 59 -7.98 -7.84 -9.27
CA PHE A 59 -7.08 -7.74 -10.43
C PHE A 59 -5.91 -8.72 -10.34
N MET A 60 -5.33 -8.90 -9.14
CA MET A 60 -4.31 -9.93 -8.91
C MET A 60 -4.88 -11.34 -8.77
N HIS A 61 -6.19 -11.53 -8.96
CA HIS A 61 -6.86 -12.84 -8.93
C HIS A 61 -6.64 -13.65 -7.65
N VAL A 62 -6.25 -13.01 -6.55
CA VAL A 62 -5.94 -13.72 -5.31
C VAL A 62 -7.14 -14.53 -4.81
N ARG A 63 -8.36 -14.01 -4.99
CA ARG A 63 -9.61 -14.71 -4.60
C ARG A 63 -9.92 -15.95 -5.45
N TYR A 64 -9.47 -15.98 -6.70
CA TYR A 64 -9.77 -17.06 -7.66
C TYR A 64 -8.59 -18.04 -7.84
N SER A 65 -7.45 -17.75 -7.21
CA SER A 65 -6.22 -18.54 -7.35
C SER A 65 -6.11 -19.64 -6.31
N THR A 66 -5.09 -20.49 -6.47
CA THR A 66 -4.76 -21.57 -5.53
C THR A 66 -4.35 -21.01 -4.17
N ARG A 67 -4.48 -21.82 -3.11
CA ARG A 67 -4.21 -21.41 -1.71
C ARG A 67 -2.78 -20.91 -1.46
N LEU A 68 -1.84 -21.13 -2.38
CA LEU A 68 -0.45 -20.66 -2.29
C LEU A 68 -0.34 -19.14 -2.50
N ILE A 69 -1.13 -18.58 -3.43
CA ILE A 69 -1.04 -17.16 -3.79
C ILE A 69 -1.38 -16.21 -2.62
N PRO A 70 -2.47 -16.39 -1.87
CA PRO A 70 -2.74 -15.51 -0.72
C PRO A 70 -1.64 -15.61 0.33
N VAL A 71 -1.05 -16.78 0.57
CA VAL A 71 0.05 -16.94 1.54
C VAL A 71 1.27 -16.12 1.14
N VAL A 72 1.65 -16.14 -0.14
CA VAL A 72 2.78 -15.33 -0.65
C VAL A 72 2.47 -13.84 -0.57
N VAL A 73 1.25 -13.42 -0.89
CA VAL A 73 0.82 -12.01 -0.77
C VAL A 73 0.88 -11.54 0.68
N PHE A 74 0.33 -12.31 1.63
CA PHE A 74 0.41 -11.98 3.06
C PHE A 74 1.86 -11.99 3.56
N GLY A 75 2.69 -12.93 3.10
CA GLY A 75 4.12 -12.95 3.40
C GLY A 75 4.86 -11.70 2.91
N GLY A 76 4.55 -11.23 1.70
CA GLY A 76 5.10 -10.00 1.13
C GLY A 76 4.67 -8.75 1.90
N VAL A 77 3.38 -8.63 2.25
CA VAL A 77 2.86 -7.52 3.06
C VAL A 77 3.47 -7.54 4.47
N PHE A 78 3.57 -8.71 5.09
CA PHE A 78 4.22 -8.87 6.40
C PHE A 78 5.68 -8.42 6.35
N PHE A 79 6.43 -8.87 5.34
CA PHE A 79 7.82 -8.48 5.17
C PHE A 79 7.98 -6.97 4.92
N LEU A 80 7.08 -6.37 4.13
CA LEU A 80 7.05 -4.93 3.91
C LEU A 80 6.82 -4.15 5.22
N LEU A 81 5.91 -4.63 6.08
CA LEU A 81 5.69 -4.01 7.39
C LEU A 81 6.92 -4.12 8.30
N VAL A 82 7.63 -5.25 8.26
CA VAL A 82 8.90 -5.41 8.98
C VAL A 82 9.95 -4.42 8.48
N MET A 83 10.11 -4.29 7.15
CA MET A 83 11.04 -3.33 6.56
C MET A 83 10.71 -1.89 6.95
N PHE A 84 9.43 -1.50 6.87
CA PHE A 84 8.99 -0.17 7.29
C PHE A 84 9.24 0.08 8.78
N GLY A 85 8.98 -0.91 9.63
CA GLY A 85 9.25 -0.83 11.07
C GLY A 85 10.72 -0.60 11.37
N ILE A 86 11.62 -1.36 10.75
CA ILE A 86 13.07 -1.22 10.94
C ILE A 86 13.55 0.13 10.40
N THR A 87 13.09 0.56 9.22
CA THR A 87 13.46 1.87 8.65
C THR A 87 13.02 3.03 9.55
N MET A 88 11.78 3.01 10.05
CA MET A 88 11.31 4.05 10.97
C MET A 88 12.09 4.04 12.29
N SER A 89 12.43 2.86 12.81
CA SER A 89 13.28 2.72 14.00
C SER A 89 14.67 3.33 13.79
N ASP A 90 15.27 3.16 12.61
CA ASP A 90 16.56 3.77 12.26
C ASP A 90 16.46 5.30 12.19
N TYR A 91 15.45 5.85 11.49
CA TYR A 91 15.23 7.29 11.42
C TYR A 91 15.07 7.94 12.80
N VAL A 92 14.28 7.31 13.67
CA VAL A 92 14.06 7.77 15.04
C VAL A 92 15.37 7.71 15.85
N SER A 93 16.13 6.62 15.73
CA SER A 93 17.41 6.44 16.44
C SER A 93 18.50 7.43 16.02
N ARG A 94 18.54 7.85 14.75
CA ARG A 94 19.49 8.87 14.27
C ARG A 94 19.25 10.24 14.87
N GLY A 95 17.99 10.60 15.11
CA GLY A 95 17.63 11.83 15.84
C GLY A 95 18.12 11.77 17.29
N PHE A 96 17.99 10.62 17.96
CA PHE A 96 18.49 10.41 19.31
C PHE A 96 20.02 10.48 19.42
N LEU A 97 20.75 10.05 18.39
CA LEU A 97 22.21 10.11 18.32
C LEU A 97 22.74 11.47 17.80
N GLY A 98 21.87 12.44 17.51
CA GLY A 98 22.24 13.74 16.97
C GLY A 98 22.74 14.73 18.02
N ALA A 99 24.01 14.65 18.42
CA ALA A 99 24.85 15.81 18.78
C ALA A 99 26.22 15.37 19.33
N GLY A 100 27.26 15.52 18.51
CA GLY A 100 28.63 15.45 18.98
C GLY A 100 29.55 15.14 17.82
N SER A 101 30.02 16.16 17.12
CA SER A 101 31.22 16.01 16.29
C SER A 101 32.35 15.53 17.22
N PRO A 102 32.88 14.30 17.06
CA PRO A 102 33.98 13.82 17.92
C PRO A 102 35.29 14.53 17.58
N TRP A 103 35.35 15.14 16.40
CA TRP A 103 36.55 15.72 15.84
C TRP A 103 36.66 17.19 16.21
N PRO A 104 37.84 17.62 16.69
CA PRO A 104 38.19 19.02 16.75
C PRO A 104 37.95 19.65 15.37
N ARG A 105 37.39 20.87 15.33
CA ARG A 105 37.16 21.62 14.09
C ARG A 105 38.23 22.72 13.97
N PRO A 106 39.47 22.42 13.53
CA PRO A 106 40.56 23.39 13.58
C PRO A 106 40.41 24.59 12.63
N TRP A 107 39.40 24.62 11.77
CA TRP A 107 39.17 25.65 10.76
C TRP A 107 37.86 26.43 10.92
N ALA A 108 37.17 26.32 12.06
CA ALA A 108 36.06 27.23 12.36
C ALA A 108 36.63 28.63 12.68
N PRO A 109 36.10 29.73 12.09
CA PRO A 109 36.56 31.09 12.37
C PRO A 109 36.27 31.56 13.80
#